data_AF-A0A1B1A5Y2-F1
#
_entry.id   AF-A0A1B1A5Y2-F1
#
_cell.length_a   1.000
_cell.length_b   1.000
_cell.length_c   1.000
_cell.angle_alpha   90.00
_cell.angle_beta   90.00
_cell.angle_gamma   90.00
#
_symmetry.space_group_name_H-M   'P 1'
#
loop_
_entity.id
_entity.type
_entity.pdbx_description
1 polymer ?
#
loop_
_entity_poly.entity_id
_entity_poly.type
_entity_poly.pdbx_seq_one_letter_code
_entity_poly.pdbx_strand_id
1 'polypeptide(L)' 'MDIALMMNVSQIADVIGRKEIADTVSVGPTAVSNAIARGAFPASWYLSIKVLCEARGVNCETAWFAMVRPSSQKDAAA' A
#
# COMPACT_ATOMS: atom_id res chain seq x y z
N MET A 1 2.00 21.13 5.67
CA MET A 1 2.95 20.03 5.88
C MET A 1 2.15 18.75 5.86
N ASP A 2 2.20 18.03 4.75
CA ASP A 2 1.47 16.79 4.53
C ASP A 2 2.08 15.67 5.40
N ILE A 3 1.50 15.46 6.57
CA ILE A 3 1.93 14.44 7.55
C ILE A 3 1.90 13.03 6.92
N ALA A 4 1.06 12.80 5.91
CA ALA A 4 0.97 11.55 5.17
C ALA A 4 2.29 11.16 4.47
N LEU A 5 3.12 12.11 4.05
CA LEU A 5 4.36 11.83 3.33
C LEU A 5 5.45 11.18 4.20
N MET A 6 5.30 11.25 5.53
CA MET A 6 6.26 10.67 6.50
C MET A 6 5.81 9.32 7.06
N MET A 7 4.60 8.86 6.71
CA MET A 7 4.07 7.62 7.23
C MET A 7 4.60 6.42 6.45
N ASN A 8 5.02 5.38 7.18
CA ASN A 8 5.38 4.08 6.61
C ASN A 8 4.20 3.09 6.67
N VAL A 9 4.40 1.91 6.09
CA VAL A 9 3.38 0.85 5.97
C VAL A 9 2.79 0.42 7.32
N SER A 10 3.60 0.38 8.38
CA SER A 10 3.08 0.06 9.72
C SER A 10 2.15 1.16 10.23
N GLN A 11 2.56 2.42 10.09
CA GLN A 11 1.78 3.56 10.58
C GLN A 11 0.44 3.69 9.85
N ILE A 12 0.44 3.55 8.52
CA ILE A 12 -0.82 3.57 7.77
C ILE A 12 -1.68 2.34 8.09
N ALA A 13 -1.10 1.16 8.30
CA ALA A 13 -1.86 -0.02 8.70
C ALA A 13 -2.51 0.14 10.09
N ASP A 14 -1.89 0.89 11.00
CA ASP A 14 -2.45 1.20 12.31
C ASP A 14 -3.57 2.25 12.23
N VAL A 15 -3.45 3.24 11.33
CA VAL A 15 -4.53 4.22 11.04
C VAL A 15 -5.73 3.56 10.36
N ILE A 16 -5.48 2.63 9.42
CA ILE A 16 -6.56 1.90 8.75
C ILE A 16 -7.16 0.84 9.68
N GLY A 17 -6.32 0.06 10.34
CA GLY A 17 -6.73 -1.13 11.07
C GLY A 17 -6.44 -2.39 10.26
N ARG A 18 -5.59 -3.25 10.81
CA ARG A 18 -5.07 -4.46 10.13
C ARG A 18 -6.16 -5.47 9.78
N LYS A 19 -7.19 -5.60 10.63
CA LYS A 19 -8.34 -6.47 10.36
C LYS A 19 -9.15 -5.96 9.16
N GLU A 20 -9.41 -4.66 9.10
CA GLU A 20 -10.17 -4.06 8.01
C GLU A 20 -9.42 -4.18 6.68
N ILE A 21 -8.10 -4.01 6.69
CA ILE A 21 -7.26 -4.29 5.52
C ILE A 21 -7.43 -5.76 5.09
N ALA A 22 -7.29 -6.70 6.04
CA ALA A 22 -7.40 -8.13 5.77
C ALA A 22 -8.75 -8.51 5.16
N ASP A 23 -9.84 -8.02 5.76
CA ASP A 23 -11.20 -8.26 5.30
C ASP A 23 -11.42 -7.64 3.90
N THR A 24 -10.98 -6.40 3.69
CA THR A 24 -11.19 -5.66 2.41
C THR A 24 -10.42 -6.28 1.25
N VAL A 25 -9.21 -6.79 1.49
CA VAL A 25 -8.41 -7.47 0.45
C VAL A 25 -8.62 -8.98 0.43
N SER A 26 -9.54 -9.50 1.25
CA SER A 26 -9.92 -10.93 1.36
C SER A 26 -8.73 -11.87 1.64
N VAL A 27 -7.92 -11.54 2.63
CA VAL A 27 -6.78 -12.36 3.09
C VAL A 27 -6.82 -12.58 4.61
N GLY A 28 -6.01 -13.51 5.09
CA GLY A 28 -5.84 -13.70 6.54
C GLY A 28 -4.99 -12.59 7.20
N PRO A 29 -5.15 -12.31 8.50
CA PRO A 29 -4.36 -11.29 9.23
C PRO A 29 -2.85 -11.47 9.11
N THR A 30 -2.37 -12.71 9.02
CA THR A 30 -0.95 -13.02 8.82
C THR A 30 -0.39 -12.45 7.51
N ALA A 31 -1.18 -12.41 6.43
CA ALA A 31 -0.74 -11.82 5.16
C ALA A 31 -0.51 -10.32 5.29
N VAL A 32 -1.35 -9.62 6.05
CA VAL A 32 -1.19 -8.20 6.38
C VAL A 32 0.07 -7.99 7.23
N SER A 33 0.26 -8.79 8.27
CA SER A 33 1.48 -8.74 9.10
C SER A 33 2.75 -8.97 8.28
N ASN A 34 2.73 -9.91 7.33
CA ASN A 34 3.86 -10.17 6.45
C ASN A 34 4.16 -8.99 5.52
N ALA A 35 3.13 -8.32 5.00
CA ALA A 35 3.31 -7.12 4.17
C ALA A 35 3.91 -5.96 4.98
N ILE A 36 3.42 -5.74 6.22
CA ILE A 36 3.96 -4.73 7.13
C ILE A 36 5.43 -5.02 7.46
N ALA A 37 5.77 -6.27 7.79
CA ALA A 37 7.14 -6.68 8.07
C ALA A 37 8.09 -6.52 6.87
N ARG A 38 7.57 -6.66 5.64
CA ARG A 38 8.31 -6.38 4.40
C ARG A 38 8.43 -4.88 4.08
N GLY A 39 7.69 -4.03 4.79
CA GLY A 39 7.66 -2.58 4.56
C GLY A 39 6.91 -2.15 3.30
N ALA A 40 6.13 -3.03 2.67
CA ALA A 40 5.36 -2.74 1.45
C ALA A 40 4.13 -3.67 1.34
N PHE A 41 2.99 -3.10 0.96
CA PHE A 41 1.83 -3.88 0.51
C PHE A 41 2.02 -4.41 -0.91
N PRO A 42 1.43 -5.56 -1.27
CA PRO A 42 1.32 -5.97 -2.68
C PRO A 42 0.65 -4.89 -3.53
N ALA A 43 1.16 -4.63 -4.73
CA ALA A 43 0.58 -3.64 -5.64
C ALA A 43 -0.90 -3.89 -5.96
N SER A 44 -1.32 -5.16 -6.02
CA SER A 44 -2.71 -5.55 -6.26
C SER A 44 -3.68 -5.07 -5.17
N TRP A 45 -3.20 -4.69 -3.98
CA TRP A 45 -4.04 -4.21 -2.89
C TRP A 45 -4.34 -2.71 -2.96
N TYR A 46 -3.74 -1.98 -3.91
CA TYR A 46 -3.79 -0.51 -3.96
C TYR A 46 -5.21 0.05 -3.98
N LEU A 47 -6.06 -0.41 -4.89
CA LEU A 47 -7.42 0.15 -5.03
C LEU A 47 -8.25 -0.10 -3.77
N SER A 48 -8.19 -1.29 -3.20
CA SER A 48 -8.88 -1.65 -1.96
C SER A 48 -8.42 -0.77 -0.79
N ILE A 49 -7.11 -0.65 -0.59
CA ILE A 49 -6.55 0.14 0.52
C ILE A 49 -6.78 1.65 0.30
N LYS A 50 -6.76 2.12 -0.96
CA LYS A 50 -7.09 3.52 -1.30
C LYS A 50 -8.48 3.92 -0.83
N VAL A 51 -9.49 3.06 -1.01
CA VAL A 51 -10.85 3.31 -0.48
C VAL A 51 -10.83 3.48 1.05
N LEU A 52 -10.05 2.67 1.75
CA LEU A 52 -9.92 2.75 3.21
C LEU A 52 -9.20 4.01 3.69
N CYS A 53 -8.19 4.47 2.94
CA CYS A 53 -7.51 5.74 3.17
C CYS A 53 -8.46 6.93 2.96
N GLU A 54 -9.21 6.93 1.87
CA GLU A 54 -10.20 7.98 1.54
C GLU A 54 -11.29 8.07 2.61
N ALA A 55 -11.80 6.93 3.08
CA ALA A 55 -12.77 6.87 4.18
C ALA A 55 -12.25 7.48 5.50
N ARG A 56 -10.93 7.63 5.64
CA ARG A 56 -10.25 8.20 6.81
C ARG A 56 -9.69 9.61 6.55
N GLY A 57 -9.89 10.15 5.37
CA GLY A 57 -9.33 11.44 4.97
C GLY A 57 -7.80 11.46 4.89
N VAL A 58 -7.18 10.31 4.61
CA VAL A 58 -5.72 10.18 4.47
C VAL A 58 -5.36 10.01 3.00
N ASN A 59 -4.30 10.68 2.54
CA ASN A 59 -3.79 10.47 1.19
C ASN A 59 -3.17 9.08 1.05
N CYS A 60 -3.54 8.32 0.00
CA CYS A 60 -3.01 6.98 -0.23
C CYS A 60 -1.76 7.02 -1.14
N GLU A 61 -0.58 6.93 -0.53
CA GLU A 61 0.69 7.00 -1.25
C GLU A 61 1.01 5.68 -1.96
N THR A 62 1.31 5.76 -3.26
CA THR A 62 1.73 4.57 -4.05
C THR A 62 3.05 3.98 -3.56
N ALA A 63 3.86 4.76 -2.84
CA ALA A 63 5.13 4.33 -2.24
C ALA A 63 4.96 3.27 -1.15
N TRP A 64 3.78 3.13 -0.56
CA TRP A 64 3.47 2.06 0.41
C TRP A 64 3.26 0.70 -0.25
N PHE A 65 3.25 0.64 -1.58
CA PHE A 65 2.96 -0.55 -2.36
C PHE A 65 4.18 -0.93 -3.19
N ALA A 66 4.37 -2.22 -3.40
CA ALA A 66 5.39 -2.79 -4.26
C ALA A 66 5.06 -2.57 -5.75
N MET A 67 4.86 -1.31 -6.16
CA MET A 67 4.55 -0.90 -7.52
C MET A 67 5.73 -1.16 -8.45
N VAL A 68 5.43 -1.71 -9.62
CA VAL A 68 6.43 -1.90 -10.67
C VAL A 68 6.45 -0.66 -11.56
N ARG A 69 7.63 -0.10 -11.80
CA ARG A 69 7.79 0.96 -12.79
C ARG A 69 7.81 0.34 -14.18
N PRO A 70 7.10 0.93 -15.16
CA PRO A 70 7.21 0.46 -16.55
C PRO A 70 8.66 0.58 -17.01
N SER A 71 9.18 -0.46 -17.68
CA SER A 71 10.47 -0.37 -18.35
C SER A 71 10.30 0.50 -19.59
N SER A 72 11.07 1.57 -19.69
CA SER A 72 11.16 2.35 -20.93
C SER A 72 11.76 1.45 -22.02
N GLN A 73 10.94 0.93 -22.93
CA GLN A 73 11.45 0.31 -24.17
C GLN A 73 12.13 1.41 -25.01
N LYS A 74 13.41 1.70 -24.73
CA LYS A 74 14.25 2.54 -25.59
C LYS A 74 15.71 2.12 -25.68
N ASP A 75 16.06 0.91 -25.23
CA ASP A 75 17.41 0.34 -25.34
C ASP A 75 17.43 -0.99 -26.13
N ALA A 76 16.48 -1.18 -27.07
CA ALA A 76 16.43 -2.35 -27.93
C ALA A 76 16.28 -1.96 -29.40
N ALA A 77 17.18 -1.11 -29.90
CA ALA A 77 17.60 -0.99 -31.29
C ALA A 77 18.61 0.17 -31.44
N ALA A 78 19.90 -0.10 -31.28
CA ALA A 78 21.01 0.65 -31.87
C ALA A 78 22.25 -0.24 -31.91
#